data_AF-A0A7S0Q5B1-F1
#
_entry.id   AF-A0A7S0Q5B1-F1
#
_cell.length_a   1.000
_cell.length_b   1.000
_cell.length_c   1.000
_cell.angle_alpha   90.00
_cell.angle_beta   90.00
_cell.angle_gamma   90.00
#
_symmetry.space_group_name_H-M   'P 1'
#
loop_
_entity.id
_entity.type
_entity.pdbx_description
1 polymer ?
#
loop_
_entity_poly.entity_id
_entity_poly.type
_entity_poly.pdbx_seq_one_letter_code
_entity_poly.pdbx_strand_id
1 'polypeptide(L)'
;MTSFTINTILEKTVNRDKDFRYMATSDLLAELQKEVFKPDSDGEKKICKAILKLLNDSSSDVQGLAVKCLSPLVRKVHDGQVDEIMVELCNGVLKGKEEQRDICCIGLKTVVIEMPLSMGAVAVRQLVPRLVSGVKQDVLEVKLECMDVLNDVLKRFGSHLKEEESHTCLETLFA
;
A
#
# COMPACT_ATOMS: atom_id res chain seq x y z
N MET A 1 -5.35 -4.54 -27.36
CA MET A 1 -4.69 -3.22 -27.47
C MET A 1 -4.26 -2.67 -26.12
N THR A 2 -5.01 -2.88 -25.02
CA THR A 2 -4.69 -2.38 -23.67
C THR A 2 -3.35 -2.86 -23.08
N SER A 3 -2.97 -4.14 -23.28
CA SER A 3 -1.72 -4.69 -22.73
C SER A 3 -0.44 -4.04 -23.31
N PHE A 4 -0.44 -3.71 -24.61
CA PHE A 4 0.71 -3.03 -25.24
C PHE A 4 0.92 -1.63 -24.68
N THR A 5 -0.16 -0.87 -24.51
CA THR A 5 -0.13 0.48 -23.92
C THR A 5 0.43 0.47 -22.51
N ILE A 6 0.03 -0.48 -21.67
CA ILE A 6 0.53 -0.60 -20.29
C ILE A 6 2.03 -0.88 -20.25
N ASN A 7 2.54 -1.83 -21.07
CA ASN A 7 3.97 -2.13 -21.08
C ASN A 7 4.80 -0.88 -21.45
N THR A 8 4.37 -0.11 -22.46
CA THR A 8 5.03 1.15 -22.84
C THR A 8 5.00 2.20 -21.73
N ILE A 9 3.89 2.29 -20.97
CA ILE A 9 3.81 3.18 -19.81
C ILE A 9 4.81 2.72 -18.73
N LEU A 10 4.82 1.43 -18.39
CA LEU A 10 5.68 0.86 -17.35
C LEU A 10 7.18 0.98 -17.68
N GLU A 11 7.58 0.94 -18.95
CA GLU A 11 8.97 1.21 -19.35
C GLU A 11 9.40 2.65 -19.03
N LYS A 12 8.48 3.62 -19.12
CA LYS A 12 8.77 5.02 -18.86
C LYS A 12 8.79 5.37 -17.36
N THR A 13 8.18 4.56 -16.50
CA THR A 13 8.21 4.79 -15.04
C THR A 13 9.60 4.62 -14.42
N VAL A 14 10.55 4.01 -15.13
CA VAL A 14 11.95 3.86 -14.68
C VAL A 14 12.92 4.79 -15.40
N ASN A 15 12.41 5.78 -16.13
CA ASN A 15 13.24 6.75 -16.85
C ASN A 15 14.10 7.58 -15.88
N ARG A 16 15.30 7.98 -16.31
CA ARG A 16 16.18 8.85 -15.53
C ARG A 16 15.55 10.22 -15.25
N ASP A 17 14.77 10.72 -16.21
CA ASP A 17 14.10 12.00 -16.12
C ASP A 17 12.81 11.91 -15.28
N LYS A 18 12.70 12.79 -14.28
CA LYS A 18 11.57 12.91 -13.37
C LYS A 18 10.26 13.17 -14.12
N ASP A 19 10.26 14.03 -15.13
CA ASP A 19 9.04 14.44 -15.84
C ASP A 19 8.48 13.28 -16.64
N PHE A 20 9.35 12.45 -17.24
CA PHE A 20 8.93 11.20 -17.87
C PHE A 20 8.33 10.21 -16.88
N ARG A 21 8.94 10.04 -15.70
CA ARG A 21 8.37 9.16 -14.67
C ARG A 21 7.03 9.68 -14.15
N TYR A 22 6.92 10.99 -13.93
CA TYR A 22 5.69 11.64 -13.50
C TYR A 22 4.58 11.48 -14.55
N MET A 23 4.84 11.81 -15.82
CA MET A 23 3.89 11.63 -16.92
C MET A 23 3.45 10.17 -17.04
N ALA A 24 4.39 9.22 -17.03
CA ALA A 24 4.06 7.80 -17.11
C ALA A 24 3.21 7.32 -15.93
N THR A 25 3.50 7.79 -14.71
CA THR A 25 2.69 7.45 -13.53
C THR A 25 1.31 8.09 -13.59
N SER A 26 1.19 9.29 -14.18
CA SER A 26 -0.10 9.95 -14.44
C SER A 26 -0.93 9.18 -15.46
N ASP A 27 -0.31 8.74 -16.55
CA ASP A 27 -0.96 7.93 -17.58
C ASP A 27 -1.42 6.59 -17.01
N LEU A 28 -0.58 5.96 -16.17
CA LEU A 28 -0.93 4.72 -15.46
C LEU A 28 -2.15 4.92 -14.55
N LEU A 29 -2.19 6.02 -13.78
CA LEU A 29 -3.34 6.37 -12.95
C LEU A 29 -4.61 6.52 -13.80
N ALA A 30 -4.52 7.23 -14.92
CA ALA A 30 -5.63 7.44 -15.83
C ALA A 30 -6.15 6.11 -16.43
N GLU A 31 -5.26 5.18 -16.79
CA GLU A 31 -5.67 3.83 -17.22
C GLU A 31 -6.33 3.04 -16.09
N LEU A 32 -5.76 3.06 -14.88
CA LEU A 32 -6.31 2.37 -13.71
C LEU A 32 -7.69 2.89 -13.29
N GLN A 33 -8.01 4.15 -13.58
CA GLN A 33 -9.32 4.72 -13.28
C GLN A 33 -10.42 4.31 -14.28
N LYS A 34 -10.07 3.75 -15.44
CA LYS A 34 -11.06 3.30 -16.42
C LYS A 34 -11.77 2.05 -15.92
N GLU A 35 -13.10 2.06 -15.95
CA GLU A 35 -13.90 0.89 -15.54
C GLU A 35 -13.59 -0.34 -16.41
N VAL A 36 -13.41 -0.13 -17.71
CA VAL A 36 -13.10 -1.18 -18.70
C VAL A 36 -11.69 -1.75 -18.56
N PHE A 37 -10.80 -1.07 -17.83
CA PHE A 37 -9.44 -1.56 -17.62
C PHE A 37 -9.45 -2.73 -16.63
N LYS A 38 -9.02 -3.89 -17.10
CA LYS A 38 -8.81 -5.10 -16.31
C LYS A 38 -7.46 -5.70 -16.72
N PRO A 39 -6.42 -5.58 -15.87
CA PRO A 39 -5.15 -6.25 -16.15
C PRO A 39 -5.33 -7.77 -16.10
N ASP A 40 -4.53 -8.49 -16.87
CA ASP A 40 -4.36 -9.93 -16.67
C ASP A 40 -3.38 -10.19 -15.52
N SER A 41 -3.24 -11.44 -15.08
CA SER A 41 -2.40 -11.76 -13.91
C SER A 41 -0.93 -11.37 -14.05
N ASP A 42 -0.39 -11.33 -15.28
CA ASP A 42 0.98 -10.84 -15.52
C ASP A 42 1.04 -9.31 -15.44
N GLY A 43 0.06 -8.62 -16.04
CA GLY A 43 -0.12 -7.18 -15.95
C GLY A 43 -0.27 -6.71 -14.51
N GLU A 44 -1.06 -7.40 -13.69
CA GLU A 44 -1.22 -7.10 -12.26
C GLU A 44 0.14 -7.07 -11.56
N LYS A 45 0.91 -8.16 -11.66
CA LYS A 45 2.24 -8.27 -11.03
C LYS A 45 3.18 -7.15 -11.46
N LYS A 46 3.19 -6.83 -12.75
CA LYS A 46 4.04 -5.77 -13.31
C LYS A 46 3.63 -4.39 -12.79
N ILE A 47 2.32 -4.10 -12.77
CA ILE A 47 1.78 -2.83 -12.29
C ILE A 47 2.03 -2.67 -10.78
N CYS A 48 1.72 -3.69 -9.98
CA CYS A 48 1.94 -3.68 -8.53
C CYS A 48 3.41 -3.45 -8.20
N LYS A 49 4.32 -4.18 -8.86
CA LYS A 49 5.77 -4.00 -8.70
C LYS A 49 6.24 -2.60 -9.10
N ALA A 50 5.71 -2.05 -10.19
CA ALA A 50 6.08 -0.71 -10.63
C ALA A 50 5.62 0.36 -9.63
N ILE A 51 4.40 0.27 -9.12
CA ILE A 51 3.87 1.22 -8.13
C ILE A 51 4.65 1.15 -6.81
N LEU A 52 4.94 -0.05 -6.30
CA LEU A 52 5.78 -0.22 -5.09
C LEU A 52 7.18 0.38 -5.29
N LYS A 53 7.75 0.28 -6.50
CA LYS A 53 9.02 0.93 -6.81
C LYS A 53 8.90 2.46 -6.84
N LEU A 54 7.84 3.00 -7.43
CA LEU A 54 7.59 4.45 -7.53
C LEU A 54 7.30 5.11 -6.18
N LEU A 55 6.80 4.37 -5.19
CA LEU A 55 6.70 4.85 -3.80
C LEU A 55 8.08 5.14 -3.18
N ASN A 56 9.14 4.59 -3.75
CA ASN A 56 10.53 4.85 -3.37
C ASN A 56 11.25 5.76 -4.37
N ASP A 57 10.51 6.51 -5.20
CA ASP A 57 11.10 7.43 -6.16
C ASP A 57 11.84 8.57 -5.45
N SER A 58 12.88 9.13 -6.07
CA SER A 58 13.59 10.29 -5.52
C SER A 58 12.76 11.57 -5.53
N SER A 59 11.64 11.61 -6.27
CA SER A 59 10.75 12.75 -6.36
C SER A 59 9.47 12.53 -5.55
N SER A 60 9.22 13.40 -4.57
CA SER A 60 7.97 13.42 -3.80
C SER A 60 6.71 13.55 -4.67
N ASP A 61 6.77 14.31 -5.78
CA ASP A 61 5.62 14.39 -6.71
C ASP A 61 5.27 13.04 -7.36
N VAL A 62 6.31 12.25 -7.70
CA VAL A 62 6.14 10.92 -8.32
C VAL A 62 5.64 9.94 -7.26
N GLN A 63 6.21 9.99 -6.04
CA GLN A 63 5.74 9.22 -4.90
C GLN A 63 4.26 9.50 -4.59
N GLY A 64 3.85 10.77 -4.55
CA GLY A 64 2.48 11.18 -4.31
C GLY A 64 1.51 10.68 -5.39
N LEU A 65 1.96 10.63 -6.65
CA LEU A 65 1.17 10.07 -7.74
C LEU A 65 1.08 8.54 -7.68
N ALA A 66 2.16 7.87 -7.25
CA ALA A 66 2.18 6.43 -7.01
C ALA A 66 1.20 6.02 -5.90
N VAL A 67 1.12 6.78 -4.81
CA VAL A 67 0.12 6.57 -3.75
C VAL A 67 -1.30 6.67 -4.30
N LYS A 68 -1.59 7.67 -5.15
CA LYS A 68 -2.91 7.82 -5.79
C LYS A 68 -3.28 6.62 -6.66
N CYS A 69 -2.31 5.92 -7.24
CA CYS A 69 -2.54 4.71 -8.02
C CYS A 69 -3.01 3.53 -7.16
N LEU A 70 -2.67 3.48 -5.87
CA LEU A 70 -3.05 2.36 -4.99
C LEU A 70 -4.57 2.21 -4.86
N SER A 71 -5.32 3.31 -4.73
CA SER A 71 -6.78 3.28 -4.56
C SER A 71 -7.50 2.54 -5.70
N PRO A 72 -7.34 2.91 -6.99
CA PRO A 72 -7.96 2.15 -8.08
C PRO A 72 -7.30 0.78 -8.30
N LEU A 73 -6.01 0.62 -7.99
CA LEU A 73 -5.29 -0.65 -8.19
C LEU A 73 -5.85 -1.77 -7.30
N VAL A 74 -5.98 -1.55 -5.99
CA VAL A 74 -6.41 -2.61 -5.05
C VAL A 74 -7.83 -3.10 -5.31
N ARG A 75 -8.63 -2.30 -6.03
CA ARG A 75 -9.99 -2.66 -6.46
C ARG A 75 -10.02 -3.45 -7.78
N LYS A 76 -8.88 -3.58 -8.47
CA LYS A 76 -8.77 -4.17 -9.82
C LYS A 76 -7.85 -5.38 -9.93
N VAL A 77 -7.05 -5.66 -8.90
CA VAL A 77 -6.15 -6.81 -8.86
C VAL A 77 -6.69 -7.90 -7.94
N HIS A 78 -6.17 -9.11 -8.05
CA HIS A 78 -6.57 -10.22 -7.19
C HIS A 78 -6.08 -10.01 -5.74
N ASP A 79 -6.80 -10.58 -4.77
CA ASP A 79 -6.51 -10.50 -3.33
C ASP A 79 -5.04 -10.85 -2.99
N GLY A 80 -4.43 -11.79 -3.72
CA GLY A 80 -3.02 -12.14 -3.53
C GLY A 80 -2.07 -10.97 -3.80
N GLN A 81 -2.36 -10.14 -4.79
CA GLN A 81 -1.57 -8.93 -5.08
C GLN A 81 -1.82 -7.83 -4.04
N VAL A 82 -3.05 -7.71 -3.54
CA VAL A 82 -3.36 -6.76 -2.45
C VAL A 82 -2.65 -7.15 -1.15
N ASP A 83 -2.58 -8.45 -0.82
CA ASP A 83 -1.84 -8.98 0.33
C ASP A 83 -0.34 -8.64 0.23
N GLU A 84 0.27 -8.87 -0.95
CA GLU A 84 1.67 -8.50 -1.20
C GLU A 84 1.92 -6.99 -1.01
N ILE A 85 1.05 -6.14 -1.56
CA ILE A 85 1.14 -4.67 -1.40
C ILE A 85 1.04 -4.27 0.07
N MET A 86 0.05 -4.80 0.81
CA MET A 86 -0.14 -4.51 2.23
C MET A 86 1.11 -4.84 3.05
N VAL A 87 1.68 -6.03 2.83
CA VAL A 87 2.86 -6.50 3.56
C VAL A 87 4.08 -5.64 3.25
N GLU A 88 4.30 -5.29 1.98
CA GLU A 88 5.44 -4.47 1.59
C GLU A 88 5.35 -3.04 2.14
N LEU A 89 4.17 -2.43 2.09
CA LEU A 89 3.93 -1.11 2.68
C LEU A 89 4.11 -1.13 4.20
N CYS A 90 3.60 -2.15 4.88
CA CYS A 90 3.79 -2.31 6.33
C CYS A 90 5.27 -2.48 6.70
N ASN A 91 6.04 -3.22 5.89
CA ASN A 91 7.49 -3.29 6.05
C ASN A 91 8.16 -1.92 5.88
N GLY A 92 7.70 -1.10 4.93
CA GLY A 92 8.15 0.27 4.74
C GLY A 92 7.86 1.17 5.94
N VAL A 93 6.66 1.05 6.54
CA VAL A 93 6.31 1.76 7.79
C VAL A 93 7.20 1.35 8.95
N LEU A 94 7.56 0.07 9.06
CA LEU A 94 8.38 -0.43 10.17
C LEU A 94 9.88 -0.15 10.00
N LYS A 95 10.40 -0.28 8.77
CA LYS A 95 11.85 -0.37 8.50
C LYS A 95 12.38 0.72 7.56
N GLY A 96 11.50 1.51 6.94
CA GLY A 96 11.88 2.57 6.02
C GLY A 96 12.67 3.69 6.71
N LYS A 97 13.28 4.55 5.90
CA LYS A 97 13.79 5.86 6.34
C LYS A 97 12.61 6.84 6.48
N GLU A 98 12.81 7.99 7.13
CA GLU A 98 11.76 8.98 7.43
C GLU A 98 10.82 9.26 6.24
N GLU A 99 11.32 9.81 5.13
CA GLU A 99 10.48 10.11 3.94
C GLU A 99 9.77 8.86 3.36
N GLN A 100 10.47 7.73 3.35
CA GLN A 100 9.92 6.46 2.87
C GLN A 100 8.83 5.92 3.82
N ARG A 101 8.97 6.15 5.12
CA ARG A 101 8.04 5.71 6.15
C ARG A 101 6.71 6.43 5.97
N ASP A 102 6.76 7.75 5.83
CA ASP A 102 5.59 8.59 5.67
C ASP A 102 4.78 8.19 4.43
N ILE A 103 5.46 8.06 3.28
CA ILE A 103 4.78 7.66 2.05
C ILE A 103 4.22 6.22 2.12
N CYS A 104 4.94 5.29 2.76
CA CYS A 104 4.45 3.94 2.99
C CYS A 104 3.26 3.91 3.95
N CYS A 105 3.21 4.80 4.95
CA CYS A 105 2.06 4.92 5.84
C CYS A 105 0.82 5.42 5.08
N ILE A 106 0.94 6.52 4.32
CA ILE A 106 -0.15 7.03 3.50
C ILE A 106 -0.62 5.96 2.50
N GLY A 107 0.32 5.25 1.88
CA GLY A 107 0.02 4.13 0.99
C GLY A 107 -0.74 3.01 1.71
N LEU A 108 -0.29 2.59 2.88
CA LEU A 108 -0.91 1.51 3.64
C LEU A 108 -2.32 1.89 4.11
N LYS A 109 -2.53 3.11 4.59
CA LYS A 109 -3.86 3.63 4.94
C LYS A 109 -4.78 3.64 3.72
N THR A 110 -4.28 4.09 2.58
CA THR A 110 -5.03 4.06 1.32
C THR A 110 -5.47 2.63 1.00
N VAL A 111 -4.56 1.66 1.06
CA VAL A 111 -4.87 0.25 0.81
C VAL A 111 -5.89 -0.27 1.83
N VAL A 112 -5.69 -0.01 3.12
CA VAL A 112 -6.60 -0.39 4.23
C VAL A 112 -7.99 0.19 4.05
N ILE A 113 -8.15 1.39 3.50
CA ILE A 113 -9.46 2.01 3.25
C ILE A 113 -10.12 1.45 1.98
N GLU A 114 -9.33 1.07 0.98
CA GLU A 114 -9.81 0.82 -0.37
C GLU A 114 -9.98 -0.66 -0.73
N MET A 115 -9.28 -1.56 -0.05
CA MET A 115 -9.36 -3.01 -0.32
C MET A 115 -10.78 -3.57 -0.12
N PRO A 116 -11.14 -4.71 -0.74
CA PRO A 116 -12.43 -5.37 -0.51
C PRO A 116 -12.64 -5.78 0.96
N LEU A 117 -13.89 -5.73 1.45
CA LEU A 117 -14.22 -6.17 2.81
C LEU A 117 -13.96 -7.67 3.04
N SER A 118 -13.99 -8.48 1.98
CA SER A 118 -13.65 -9.91 2.02
C SER A 118 -12.23 -10.18 2.50
N MET A 119 -11.34 -9.19 2.38
CA MET A 119 -9.95 -9.30 2.83
C MET A 119 -9.77 -9.01 4.33
N GLY A 120 -10.82 -8.68 5.08
CA GLY A 120 -10.70 -8.26 6.49
C GLY A 120 -9.95 -9.26 7.38
N ALA A 121 -10.22 -10.56 7.25
CA ALA A 121 -9.50 -11.59 7.99
C ALA A 121 -8.01 -11.70 7.62
N VAL A 122 -7.67 -11.45 6.35
CA VAL A 122 -6.28 -11.43 5.86
C VAL A 122 -5.57 -10.18 6.37
N ALA A 123 -6.22 -9.02 6.28
CA ALA A 123 -5.72 -7.74 6.76
C ALA A 123 -5.39 -7.79 8.26
N VAL A 124 -6.30 -8.30 9.10
CA VAL A 124 -6.06 -8.47 10.54
C VAL A 124 -4.86 -9.38 10.80
N ARG A 125 -4.86 -10.59 10.22
CA ARG A 125 -3.80 -11.57 10.42
C ARG A 125 -2.41 -11.04 10.03
N GLN A 126 -2.33 -10.22 8.98
CA GLN A 126 -1.06 -9.69 8.50
C GLN A 126 -0.66 -8.41 9.22
N LEU A 127 -1.57 -7.45 9.36
CA LEU A 127 -1.22 -6.10 9.79
C LEU A 127 -1.17 -5.99 11.31
N VAL A 128 -2.11 -6.56 12.05
CA VAL A 128 -2.21 -6.34 13.50
C VAL A 128 -0.94 -6.75 14.24
N PRO A 129 -0.36 -7.97 14.07
CA PRO A 129 0.86 -8.35 14.78
C PRO A 129 2.04 -7.44 14.44
N ARG A 130 2.15 -7.02 13.17
CA ARG A 130 3.25 -6.17 12.67
C ARG A 130 3.14 -4.76 13.22
N LEU A 131 1.95 -4.16 13.16
CA LEU A 131 1.70 -2.81 13.66
C LEU A 131 1.88 -2.75 15.18
N VAL A 132 1.35 -3.74 15.92
CA VAL A 132 1.60 -3.86 17.36
C VAL A 132 3.10 -3.96 17.67
N SER A 133 3.87 -4.72 16.89
CA SER A 133 5.32 -4.77 17.07
C SER A 133 5.99 -3.41 16.85
N GLY A 134 5.47 -2.60 15.93
CA GLY A 134 5.92 -1.22 15.67
C GLY A 134 5.61 -0.25 16.80
N VAL A 135 4.41 -0.33 17.39
CA VAL A 135 4.02 0.49 18.56
C VAL A 135 4.94 0.25 19.76
N LYS A 136 5.52 -0.95 19.88
CA LYS A 136 6.46 -1.31 20.95
C LYS A 136 7.90 -0.85 20.71
N GLN A 137 8.26 -0.38 19.51
CA GLN A 137 9.65 0.04 19.21
C GLN A 137 9.97 1.41 19.81
N ASP A 138 11.19 1.64 20.29
CA ASP A 138 11.57 2.92 20.92
C ASP A 138 11.62 4.15 19.98
N VAL A 139 11.48 3.95 18.68
CA VAL A 139 11.49 5.02 17.68
C VAL A 139 10.10 5.66 17.61
N LEU A 140 9.98 6.92 18.06
CA LEU A 140 8.70 7.62 18.20
C LEU A 140 7.91 7.67 16.89
N GLU A 141 8.59 7.96 15.77
CA GLU A 141 7.97 8.06 14.45
C GLU A 141 7.34 6.72 14.06
N VAL A 142 8.03 5.59 14.31
CA VAL A 142 7.48 4.25 14.05
C VAL A 142 6.26 3.99 14.92
N LYS A 143 6.29 4.37 16.21
CA LYS A 143 5.14 4.20 17.10
C LYS A 143 3.92 4.94 16.57
N LEU A 144 4.07 6.23 16.24
CA LEU A 144 2.97 7.09 15.80
C LEU A 144 2.35 6.58 14.50
N GLU A 145 3.16 6.27 13.49
CA GLU A 145 2.67 5.76 12.21
C GLU A 145 1.99 4.39 12.38
N CYS A 146 2.56 3.49 13.20
CA CYS A 146 1.94 2.19 13.45
C CYS A 146 0.62 2.31 14.22
N MET A 147 0.52 3.23 15.18
CA MET A 147 -0.74 3.50 15.90
C MET A 147 -1.81 4.05 14.97
N ASP A 148 -1.45 4.97 14.07
CA ASP A 148 -2.38 5.57 13.12
C ASP A 148 -2.94 4.53 12.13
N VAL A 149 -2.07 3.72 11.53
CA VAL A 149 -2.53 2.61 10.67
C VAL A 149 -3.35 1.58 11.46
N LEU A 150 -2.91 1.23 12.68
CA LEU A 150 -3.63 0.26 13.51
C LEU A 150 -5.05 0.75 13.82
N ASN A 151 -5.23 2.05 14.07
CA ASN A 151 -6.54 2.65 14.26
C ASN A 151 -7.46 2.43 13.05
N ASP A 152 -6.96 2.66 11.83
CA ASP A 152 -7.73 2.44 10.60
C ASP A 152 -8.07 0.96 10.38
N VAL A 153 -7.12 0.06 10.65
CA VAL A 153 -7.35 -1.40 10.58
C VAL A 153 -8.42 -1.83 11.58
N LEU A 154 -8.36 -1.38 12.84
CA LEU A 154 -9.32 -1.73 13.88
C LEU A 154 -10.71 -1.14 13.59
N LYS A 155 -10.80 0.09 13.11
CA LYS A 155 -12.07 0.70 12.70
C LYS A 155 -12.75 -0.07 11.59
N ARG A 156 -12.00 -0.53 10.59
CA ARG A 156 -12.56 -1.17 9.40
C ARG A 156 -12.78 -2.67 9.58
N PHE A 157 -11.85 -3.35 10.24
CA PHE A 157 -11.78 -4.81 10.32
C PHE A 157 -11.76 -5.36 11.74
N GLY A 158 -12.10 -4.53 12.74
CA GLY A 158 -12.18 -4.88 14.15
C GLY A 158 -12.94 -6.17 14.45
N SER A 159 -14.02 -6.41 13.71
CA SER A 159 -14.88 -7.59 13.84
C SER A 159 -14.21 -8.92 13.44
N HIS A 160 -13.07 -8.87 12.76
CA HIS A 160 -12.32 -10.06 12.34
C HIS A 160 -11.20 -10.43 13.32
N LEU A 161 -10.97 -9.64 14.38
CA LEU A 161 -9.97 -9.98 15.39
C LEU A 161 -10.40 -11.24 16.15
N LYS A 162 -9.43 -12.14 16.31
CA LYS A 162 -9.50 -13.23 17.27
C LYS A 162 -9.21 -12.70 18.67
N GLU A 163 -9.50 -13.53 19.66
CA GLU A 163 -9.28 -13.21 21.07
C GLU A 163 -7.81 -12.87 21.37
N GLU A 164 -6.86 -13.64 20.81
CA GLU A 164 -5.41 -13.41 20.95
C GLU A 164 -4.97 -12.05 20.38
N GLU A 165 -5.46 -11.70 19.18
CA GLU A 165 -5.15 -10.42 18.51
C GLU A 165 -5.75 -9.25 19.31
N SER A 166 -6.97 -9.43 19.82
CA SER A 166 -7.67 -8.45 20.65
C SER A 166 -6.92 -8.18 21.95
N HIS A 167 -6.49 -9.24 22.64
CA HIS A 167 -5.70 -9.14 23.86
C HIS A 167 -4.37 -8.42 23.61
N THR A 168 -3.67 -8.81 22.54
CA THR A 168 -2.39 -8.21 22.14
C THR A 168 -2.52 -6.70 21.85
N CYS A 169 -3.61 -6.28 21.19
CA CYS A 169 -3.92 -4.86 20.97
C CYS A 169 -4.18 -4.13 22.29
N LEU A 170 -5.01 -4.70 23.18
CA LEU A 170 -5.35 -4.08 24.47
C LEU A 170 -4.11 -3.88 25.35
N GLU A 171 -3.27 -4.91 25.49
CA GLU A 171 -2.04 -4.80 26.27
C GLU A 171 -1.09 -3.75 25.69
N THR A 172 -0.97 -3.67 24.36
CA THR A 172 -0.01 -2.74 23.75
C THR A 172 -0.47 -1.29 23.80
N LEU A 173 -1.77 -1.04 23.69
CA LEU A 173 -2.31 0.32 23.61
C LEU A 173 -2.64 0.95 24.97
N PHE A 174 -2.80 0.14 26.02
CA PHE A 174 -3.27 0.60 27.33
C PHE A 174 -2.40 0.17 28.53
N ALA A 175 -1.27 -0.52 28.31
CA ALA A 175 -0.25 -0.73 29.34
C ALA A 175 0.69 0.47 29.46
#